data_AF-A0A7Y0J657-F1
#
_entry.id   AF-A0A7Y0J657-F1
#
_cell.length_a   1.000
_cell.length_b   1.000
_cell.length_c   1.000
_cell.angle_alpha   90.00
_cell.angle_beta   90.00
_cell.angle_gamma   90.00
#
_symmetry.space_group_name_H-M   'P 1'
#
loop_
_entity.id
_entity.type
_entity.pdbx_description
1 polymer ?
#
loop_
_entity_poly.entity_id
_entity_poly.type
_entity_poly.pdbx_seq_one_letter_code
_entity_poly.pdbx_strand_id
1 'polypeptide(L)'
;MIRADYALSDNPVVLREQVRVNLRKADLLTLCYSCFGGDLRLTVNEVDFSIVTGGGVQILDFAVEFYTAGRAIASGKNAKIEFAGMADEIYLVLSGAAVTVSCSYADGDAQIPKEEVVAVSREFLRKVLADLESRYPDLKKNENVKKMHYWA
;
A
#
# COMPACT_ATOMS: atom_id res chain seq x y z
N MET A 1 -13.89 -7.38 8.83
CA MET A 1 -13.26 -6.07 8.86
C MET A 1 -11.83 -6.15 8.35
N ILE A 2 -11.41 -5.24 7.48
CA ILE A 2 -10.01 -5.01 7.10
C ILE A 2 -9.35 -4.17 8.19
N ARG A 3 -8.16 -4.58 8.63
CA ARG A 3 -7.24 -3.75 9.41
C ARG A 3 -5.93 -3.68 8.65
N ALA A 4 -5.57 -2.48 8.23
CA ALA A 4 -4.32 -2.21 7.51
C ALA A 4 -3.48 -1.21 8.31
N ASP A 5 -2.27 -1.62 8.66
CA ASP A 5 -1.29 -0.82 9.37
C ASP A 5 0.11 -1.13 8.86
N TYR A 6 1.09 -0.33 9.24
CA TYR A 6 2.47 -0.53 8.82
C TYR A 6 3.46 0.01 9.83
N ALA A 7 4.71 -0.44 9.72
CA ALA A 7 5.84 0.16 10.40
C ALA A 7 6.95 0.45 9.38
N LEU A 8 7.40 1.71 9.30
CA LEU A 8 8.55 2.06 8.48
C LEU A 8 9.83 1.55 9.12
N SER A 9 10.73 1.02 8.29
CA SER A 9 12.03 0.55 8.76
C SER A 9 12.96 1.73 9.07
N ASP A 10 13.68 1.63 10.18
CA ASP A 10 14.80 2.51 10.53
C ASP A 10 16.16 1.87 10.18
N ASN A 11 16.16 0.68 9.58
CA ASN A 11 17.37 -0.05 9.25
C ASN A 11 18.16 0.69 8.14
N PRO A 12 19.42 1.09 8.38
CA PRO A 12 20.24 1.77 7.37
C PRO A 12 20.41 1.00 6.06
N VAL A 13 20.33 -0.34 6.11
CA VAL A 13 20.41 -1.18 4.90
C VAL A 13 19.17 -0.99 4.03
N VAL A 14 17.98 -0.95 4.64
CA VAL A 14 16.71 -0.71 3.94
C VAL A 14 16.64 0.71 3.40
N LEU A 15 17.13 1.68 4.17
CA LEU A 15 17.10 3.11 3.81
C LEU A 15 18.22 3.53 2.85
N ARG A 16 19.15 2.64 2.51
CA ARG A 16 20.39 2.97 1.78
C ARG A 16 20.13 3.73 0.48
N GLU A 17 19.17 3.28 -0.31
CA GLU A 17 18.83 3.94 -1.58
C GLU A 17 18.02 5.22 -1.35
N GLN A 18 17.05 5.21 -0.43
CA GLN A 18 16.27 6.39 -0.07
C GLN A 18 17.14 7.59 0.34
N VAL A 19 18.23 7.37 1.08
CA VAL A 19 19.15 8.44 1.53
C VAL A 19 19.77 9.22 0.34
N ARG A 20 19.85 8.60 -0.84
CA ARG A 20 20.37 9.23 -2.06
C ARG A 20 19.29 9.95 -2.87
N VAL A 21 18.02 9.72 -2.55
CA VAL A 21 16.89 10.26 -3.28
C VAL A 21 16.59 11.68 -2.83
N ASN A 22 16.50 12.60 -3.79
CA ASN A 22 15.95 13.92 -3.54
C ASN A 22 14.42 13.83 -3.47
N LEU A 23 13.88 13.62 -2.26
CA LEU A 23 12.46 13.41 -2.02
C LEU A 23 11.56 14.53 -2.56
N ARG A 24 12.08 15.75 -2.71
CA ARG A 24 11.35 16.88 -3.30
C ARG A 24 11.16 16.75 -4.80
N LYS A 25 12.11 16.13 -5.51
CA LYS A 25 12.16 16.08 -6.98
C LYS A 25 11.94 14.69 -7.56
N ALA A 26 12.00 13.65 -6.74
CA ALA A 26 11.81 12.27 -7.18
C ALA A 26 10.46 12.08 -7.89
N ASP A 27 10.46 11.29 -8.95
CA ASP A 27 9.23 10.85 -9.58
C ASP A 27 8.49 9.82 -8.71
N LEU A 28 7.24 9.53 -9.06
CA LEU A 28 6.42 8.60 -8.28
C LEU A 28 7.02 7.19 -8.28
N LEU A 29 7.58 6.74 -9.41
CA LEU A 29 8.19 5.42 -9.53
C LEU A 29 9.35 5.25 -8.54
N THR A 30 10.25 6.23 -8.45
CA THR A 30 11.37 6.23 -7.50
C THR A 30 10.88 6.24 -6.06
N LEU A 31 9.83 7.02 -5.76
CA LEU A 31 9.25 7.07 -4.41
C LEU A 31 8.60 5.74 -4.02
N CYS A 32 7.90 5.08 -4.96
CA CYS A 32 7.28 3.78 -4.70
C CYS A 32 8.29 2.65 -4.62
N TYR A 33 9.30 2.58 -5.51
CA TYR A 33 10.13 1.37 -5.63
C TYR A 33 11.42 1.42 -4.81
N SER A 34 11.87 2.61 -4.40
CA SER A 34 13.19 2.78 -3.78
C SER A 34 13.14 3.44 -2.40
N CYS A 35 11.96 3.82 -1.91
CA CYS A 35 11.79 4.53 -0.64
C CYS A 35 10.77 3.86 0.27
N PHE A 36 10.82 4.22 1.54
CA PHE A 36 9.81 3.90 2.54
C PHE A 36 9.60 2.41 2.77
N GLY A 37 10.69 1.64 2.74
CA GLY A 37 10.71 0.23 3.11
C GLY A 37 10.22 0.05 4.55
N GLY A 38 9.36 -0.94 4.77
CA GLY A 38 8.69 -1.20 6.03
C GLY A 38 8.08 -2.59 6.09
N ASP A 39 7.34 -2.84 7.16
CA ASP A 39 6.54 -4.03 7.37
C ASP A 39 5.07 -3.68 7.23
N LEU A 40 4.34 -4.50 6.47
CA LEU A 40 2.90 -4.38 6.27
C LEU A 40 2.18 -5.30 7.26
N ARG A 41 1.19 -4.77 7.97
CA ARG A 41 0.26 -5.53 8.79
C ARG A 41 -1.13 -5.44 8.19
N LEU A 42 -1.63 -6.53 7.64
CA LEU A 42 -2.91 -6.56 6.95
C LEU A 42 -3.70 -7.78 7.38
N THR A 43 -4.83 -7.57 8.06
CA THR A 43 -5.75 -8.65 8.42
C THR A 43 -7.14 -8.39 7.86
N VAL A 44 -7.78 -9.40 7.29
CA VAL A 44 -9.15 -9.33 6.74
C VAL A 44 -9.98 -10.44 7.34
N ASN A 45 -11.01 -10.11 8.13
CA ASN A 45 -11.83 -11.11 8.85
C ASN A 45 -11.00 -12.19 9.54
N GLU A 46 -9.96 -11.78 10.29
CA GLU A 46 -9.06 -12.68 11.04
C GLU A 46 -8.05 -13.48 10.19
N VAL A 47 -8.17 -13.46 8.86
CA VAL A 47 -7.12 -13.99 7.97
C VAL A 47 -5.99 -12.97 7.88
N ASP A 48 -4.76 -13.45 8.08
CA ASP A 48 -3.56 -12.63 8.11
C ASP A 48 -2.84 -12.63 6.75
N PHE A 49 -2.74 -11.45 6.16
CA PHE A 49 -2.04 -11.14 4.91
C PHE A 49 -0.85 -10.21 5.16
N SER A 50 -0.33 -10.17 6.39
CA SER A 50 0.81 -9.34 6.76
C SER A 50 2.11 -9.82 6.10
N ILE A 51 2.97 -8.87 5.74
CA ILE A 51 4.33 -9.11 5.27
C ILE A 51 5.28 -8.39 6.21
N VAL A 52 5.92 -9.15 7.10
CA VAL A 52 6.82 -8.64 8.14
C VAL A 52 8.22 -9.20 7.90
N THR A 53 9.03 -8.46 7.15
CA THR A 53 10.36 -8.89 6.67
C THR A 53 11.50 -8.03 7.21
N GLY A 54 11.20 -7.06 8.08
CA GLY A 54 12.15 -6.09 8.61
C GLY A 54 12.38 -4.89 7.68
N GLY A 55 11.44 -4.61 6.76
CA GLY A 55 11.53 -3.49 5.84
C GLY A 55 11.47 -3.81 4.34
N GLY A 56 11.07 -5.03 3.96
CA GLY A 56 11.04 -5.46 2.56
C GLY A 56 9.89 -4.88 1.74
N VAL A 57 8.84 -4.35 2.37
CA VAL A 57 7.68 -3.78 1.66
C VAL A 57 7.84 -2.28 1.49
N GLN A 58 7.79 -1.78 0.26
CA GLN A 58 7.72 -0.35 0.02
C GLN A 58 6.30 0.16 0.33
N ILE A 59 6.14 0.80 1.48
CA ILE A 59 4.81 1.11 2.02
C ILE A 59 4.00 2.07 1.13
N LEU A 60 4.68 3.02 0.48
CA LEU A 60 4.00 3.94 -0.44
C LEU A 60 3.51 3.21 -1.70
N ASP A 61 4.29 2.26 -2.22
CA ASP A 61 3.90 1.41 -3.35
C ASP A 61 2.64 0.62 -3.03
N PHE A 62 2.66 -0.12 -1.92
CA PHE A 62 1.48 -0.86 -1.45
C PHE A 62 0.27 0.06 -1.27
N ALA A 63 0.44 1.26 -0.71
CA ALA A 63 -0.68 2.19 -0.52
C ALA A 63 -1.31 2.65 -1.85
N VAL A 64 -0.48 2.90 -2.87
CA VAL A 64 -0.93 3.28 -4.22
C VAL A 64 -1.61 2.11 -4.92
N GLU A 65 -1.03 0.91 -4.85
CA GLU A 65 -1.60 -0.31 -5.43
C GLU A 65 -2.93 -0.68 -4.76
N PHE A 66 -3.00 -0.61 -3.42
CA PHE A 66 -4.23 -0.91 -2.69
C PHE A 66 -5.34 0.09 -3.03
N TYR A 67 -5.02 1.39 -3.12
CA TYR A 67 -5.99 2.40 -3.56
C TYR A 67 -6.47 2.13 -5.00
N THR A 68 -5.55 1.80 -5.91
CA THR A 68 -5.86 1.46 -7.31
C THR A 68 -6.75 0.22 -7.40
N ALA A 69 -6.47 -0.80 -6.59
CA ALA A 69 -7.29 -1.99 -6.48
C ALA A 69 -8.70 -1.67 -5.95
N GLY A 70 -8.81 -0.83 -4.92
CA GLY A 70 -10.10 -0.33 -4.44
C GLY A 70 -10.90 0.41 -5.51
N ARG A 71 -10.24 1.22 -6.35
CA ARG A 71 -10.87 1.90 -7.50
C ARG A 71 -11.38 0.93 -8.57
N ALA A 72 -10.62 -0.12 -8.86
CA ALA A 72 -11.05 -1.18 -9.78
C ALA A 72 -12.28 -1.93 -9.24
N ILE A 73 -12.26 -2.29 -7.96
CA ILE A 73 -13.39 -2.91 -7.25
C ILE A 73 -14.63 -2.01 -7.27
N ALA A 74 -14.46 -0.71 -6.97
CA ALA A 74 -15.53 0.28 -7.07
C ALA A 74 -16.18 0.29 -8.45
N SER A 75 -15.37 0.12 -9.50
CA SER A 75 -15.75 0.11 -10.91
C SER A 75 -16.25 -1.26 -11.41
N GLY A 76 -16.42 -2.24 -10.52
CA GLY A 76 -16.97 -3.55 -10.84
C GLY A 76 -15.96 -4.54 -11.44
N LYS A 77 -14.66 -4.34 -11.21
CA LYS A 77 -13.59 -5.20 -11.74
C LYS A 77 -12.84 -5.90 -10.61
N ASN A 78 -12.34 -7.10 -10.90
CA ASN A 78 -11.33 -7.73 -10.06
C ASN A 78 -10.04 -6.90 -10.06
N ALA A 79 -9.23 -7.07 -9.04
CA ALA A 79 -7.96 -6.40 -8.90
C ALA A 79 -6.89 -7.33 -8.34
N LYS A 80 -5.64 -6.91 -8.53
CA LYS A 80 -4.46 -7.51 -7.98
C LYS A 80 -3.60 -6.40 -7.39
N ILE A 81 -2.98 -6.65 -6.25
CA ILE A 81 -2.00 -5.78 -5.62
C ILE A 81 -0.66 -6.48 -5.73
N GLU A 82 0.24 -5.86 -6.48
CA GLU A 82 1.64 -6.29 -6.60
C GLU A 82 2.49 -5.52 -5.59
N PHE A 83 3.65 -6.08 -5.24
CA PHE A 83 4.62 -5.40 -4.38
C PHE A 83 5.92 -5.19 -5.15
N ALA A 84 6.43 -3.96 -5.15
CA ALA A 84 7.68 -3.62 -5.81
C ALA A 84 8.83 -4.57 -5.38
N GLY A 85 9.41 -5.28 -6.35
CA GLY A 85 10.56 -6.15 -6.11
C GLY A 85 10.25 -7.48 -5.40
N MET A 86 8.98 -7.85 -5.25
CA MET A 86 8.56 -9.13 -4.69
C MET A 86 7.74 -9.93 -5.71
N ALA A 87 7.74 -11.26 -5.56
CA ALA A 87 6.87 -12.16 -6.33
C ALA A 87 5.49 -12.37 -5.66
N ASP A 88 5.32 -11.78 -4.48
CA ASP A 88 4.12 -11.87 -3.67
C ASP A 88 3.01 -10.99 -4.26
N GLU A 89 1.77 -11.45 -4.16
CA GLU A 89 0.60 -10.79 -4.73
C GLU A 89 -0.62 -10.98 -3.81
N ILE A 90 -1.49 -9.97 -3.74
CA ILE A 90 -2.83 -10.09 -3.12
C ILE A 90 -3.89 -9.96 -4.22
N TYR A 91 -4.86 -10.86 -4.23
CA TYR A 91 -5.94 -10.91 -5.20
C TYR A 91 -7.25 -10.44 -4.57
N LEU A 92 -7.98 -9.59 -5.29
CA LEU A 92 -9.32 -9.13 -4.93
C LEU A 92 -10.30 -9.55 -6.01
N VAL A 93 -11.15 -10.53 -5.70
CA VAL A 93 -12.15 -11.06 -6.64
C VAL A 93 -13.54 -10.59 -6.24
N LEU A 94 -14.17 -9.80 -7.10
CA LEU A 94 -15.51 -9.26 -6.87
C LEU A 94 -16.59 -10.28 -7.25
N SER A 95 -17.52 -10.52 -6.32
CA SER A 95 -18.71 -11.33 -6.54
C SER A 95 -19.93 -10.61 -5.94
N GLY A 96 -20.71 -9.95 -6.81
CA GLY A 96 -21.84 -9.13 -6.38
C GLY A 96 -21.41 -7.94 -5.53
N ALA A 97 -21.86 -7.92 -4.27
CA ALA A 97 -21.51 -6.88 -3.28
C ALA A 97 -20.32 -7.27 -2.38
N ALA A 98 -19.73 -8.43 -2.59
CA ALA A 98 -18.66 -8.96 -1.76
C ALA A 98 -17.36 -9.11 -2.57
N VAL A 99 -16.23 -9.02 -1.89
CA VAL A 99 -14.89 -9.20 -2.43
C VAL A 99 -14.21 -10.31 -1.65
N THR A 100 -13.75 -11.34 -2.36
CA THR A 100 -12.86 -12.35 -1.79
C THR A 100 -11.42 -11.83 -1.89
N VAL A 101 -10.73 -11.81 -0.76
CA VAL A 101 -9.32 -11.45 -0.61
C VAL A 101 -8.52 -12.72 -0.40
N SER A 102 -7.50 -12.95 -1.22
CA SER A 102 -6.54 -14.05 -1.06
C SER A 102 -5.14 -13.58 -1.46
N CYS A 103 -4.12 -14.41 -1.27
CA CYS A 103 -2.74 -14.06 -1.64
C CYS A 103 -1.96 -15.27 -2.19
N SER A 104 -0.78 -15.02 -2.76
CA SER A 104 0.08 -16.06 -3.32
C SER A 104 1.01 -16.74 -2.30
N TYR A 105 1.14 -16.18 -1.09
CA TYR A 105 2.19 -16.53 -0.13
C TYR A 105 1.68 -17.08 1.22
N ALA A 106 0.37 -17.08 1.44
CA ALA A 106 -0.25 -17.66 2.62
C ALA A 106 -1.57 -18.34 2.26
N ASP A 107 -1.93 -19.35 3.04
CA ASP A 107 -3.21 -20.04 2.90
C ASP A 107 -4.35 -19.22 3.49
N GLY A 108 -5.52 -19.34 2.88
CA GLY A 108 -6.76 -18.74 3.35
C GLY A 108 -7.29 -17.64 2.45
N ASP A 109 -8.60 -17.41 2.56
CA ASP A 109 -9.30 -16.34 1.90
C ASP A 109 -10.31 -15.71 2.86
N ALA A 110 -10.58 -14.43 2.65
CA ALA A 110 -11.54 -13.68 3.44
C ALA A 110 -12.52 -12.95 2.54
N GLN A 111 -13.81 -13.07 2.84
CA GLN A 111 -14.85 -12.38 2.08
C GLN A 111 -15.33 -11.13 2.82
N ILE A 112 -15.30 -9.97 2.18
CA ILE A 112 -15.66 -8.70 2.81
C ILE A 112 -16.54 -7.82 1.90
N PRO A 113 -17.37 -6.90 2.44
CA PRO A 113 -18.13 -6.00 1.61
C PRO A 113 -17.25 -5.14 0.69
N LYS A 114 -17.71 -4.97 -0.55
CA LYS A 114 -17.08 -4.12 -1.56
C LYS A 114 -16.81 -2.72 -1.02
N GLU A 115 -17.77 -2.15 -0.31
CA GLU A 115 -17.72 -0.79 0.23
C GLU A 115 -16.57 -0.62 1.22
N GLU A 116 -16.26 -1.68 1.98
CA GLU A 116 -15.19 -1.66 2.96
C GLU A 116 -13.81 -1.64 2.29
N VAL A 117 -13.61 -2.43 1.22
CA VAL A 117 -12.37 -2.39 0.42
C VAL A 117 -12.11 -0.99 -0.12
N VAL A 118 -13.15 -0.35 -0.66
CA VAL A 118 -13.06 0.99 -1.25
C VAL A 118 -12.76 2.06 -0.20
N ALA A 119 -13.41 2.00 0.96
CA ALA A 119 -13.20 2.95 2.03
C ALA A 119 -11.80 2.81 2.62
N VAL A 120 -11.41 1.59 3.00
CA VAL A 120 -10.15 1.33 3.70
C VAL A 120 -8.94 1.59 2.81
N SER A 121 -8.99 1.26 1.51
CA SER A 121 -7.84 1.52 0.63
C SER A 121 -7.57 3.01 0.43
N ARG A 122 -8.62 3.83 0.35
CA ARG A 122 -8.51 5.29 0.32
C ARG A 122 -7.99 5.84 1.64
N GLU A 123 -8.53 5.40 2.76
CA GLU A 123 -8.08 5.85 4.09
C GLU A 123 -6.62 5.48 4.35
N PHE A 124 -6.21 4.28 3.95
CA PHE A 124 -4.83 3.82 4.08
C PHE A 124 -3.86 4.70 3.29
N LEU A 125 -4.17 5.03 2.02
CA LEU A 125 -3.34 5.95 1.23
C LEU A 125 -3.23 7.33 1.91
N ARG A 126 -4.34 7.89 2.40
CA ARG A 126 -4.30 9.19 3.12
C ARG A 126 -3.43 9.13 4.37
N LYS A 127 -3.55 8.07 5.16
CA LYS A 127 -2.73 7.84 6.36
C LYS A 127 -1.24 7.79 6.00
N VAL A 128 -0.88 6.96 5.02
CA VAL A 128 0.52 6.81 4.56
C VAL A 128 1.07 8.15 4.09
N LEU A 129 0.35 8.91 3.26
CA LEU A 129 0.81 10.22 2.79
C LEU A 129 1.01 11.20 3.95
N ALA A 130 0.07 11.29 4.88
CA ALA A 130 0.16 12.19 6.03
C ALA A 130 1.36 11.86 6.94
N ASP A 131 1.57 10.58 7.24
CA ASP A 131 2.68 10.12 8.07
C ASP A 131 4.03 10.34 7.38
N LEU A 132 4.13 10.02 6.08
CA LEU A 132 5.35 10.25 5.29
C LEU A 132 5.69 11.74 5.20
N GLU A 133 4.71 12.61 4.99
CA GLU A 133 4.93 14.06 4.96
C GLU A 133 5.28 14.65 6.33
N SER A 134 4.80 14.03 7.41
CA SER A 134 5.19 14.39 8.78
C SER A 134 6.66 14.02 9.03
N ARG A 135 7.05 12.80 8.63
CA ARG A 135 8.39 12.27 8.83
C ARG A 135 9.45 12.83 7.87
N TYR A 136 9.05 13.15 6.63
CA TYR A 136 9.90 13.67 5.56
C TYR A 136 9.29 14.94 4.96
N PRO A 137 9.49 16.11 5.58
CA PRO A 137 8.79 17.34 5.20
C PRO A 137 9.00 17.82 3.75
N ASP A 138 10.09 17.39 3.11
CA ASP A 138 10.35 17.74 1.70
C ASP A 138 9.36 17.09 0.71
N LEU A 139 8.67 16.01 1.11
CA LEU A 139 7.62 15.39 0.31
C LEU A 139 6.43 16.33 0.07
N LYS A 140 6.13 17.24 1.01
CA LYS A 140 5.09 18.28 0.84
C LYS A 140 5.36 19.20 -0.36
N LYS A 141 6.61 19.27 -0.81
CA LYS A 141 7.05 20.08 -1.95
C LYS A 141 7.19 19.26 -3.23
N ASN A 142 6.93 17.95 -3.19
CA ASN A 142 6.98 17.07 -4.34
C ASN A 142 5.65 17.13 -5.12
N GLU A 143 5.70 17.44 -6.42
CA GLU A 143 4.50 17.61 -7.25
C GLU A 143 3.72 16.30 -7.46
N ASN A 144 4.39 15.14 -7.45
CA ASN A 144 3.71 13.85 -7.56
C ASN A 144 2.95 13.53 -6.27
N VAL A 145 3.55 13.83 -5.10
CA VAL A 145 2.88 13.67 -3.79
C VAL A 145 1.65 14.57 -3.69
N LYS A 146 1.77 15.84 -4.10
CA LYS A 146 0.61 16.75 -4.18
C LYS A 146 -0.49 16.21 -5.07
N LYS A 147 -0.14 15.57 -6.20
CA LYS A 147 -1.14 14.96 -7.11
C LYS A 147 -1.91 13.81 -6.45
N MET A 148 -1.23 13.01 -5.63
CA MET A 148 -1.86 11.87 -4.93
C MET A 148 -2.94 12.32 -3.93
N HIS A 149 -2.81 13.49 -3.33
CA HIS A 149 -3.87 14.07 -2.48
C HIS A 149 -5.17 14.35 -3.23
N TYR A 150 -5.15 14.50 -4.57
CA TYR A 150 -6.38 14.62 -5.37
C TYR A 150 -7.01 13.26 -5.73
N TRP A 151 -6.29 12.16 -5.50
CA TRP A 151 -6.83 10.82 -5.72
C TRP A 151 -7.71 10.39 -4.55
N ALA A 152 -7.19 10.60 -3.34
CA ALA A 152 -7.78 10.09 -2.12
C ALA A 152 -8.88 10.99 -1.60
#